data_AF-A0A660L7M4-F1
#
_entry.id   AF-A0A660L7M4-F1
#
_cell.length_a   1.000
_cell.length_b   1.000
_cell.length_c   1.000
_cell.angle_alpha   90.00
_cell.angle_beta   90.00
_cell.angle_gamma   90.00
#
_symmetry.space_group_name_H-M   'P 1'
#
loop_
_entity.id
_entity.type
_entity.pdbx_description
1 polymer ?
#
loop_
_entity_poly.entity_id
_entity_poly.type
_entity_poly.pdbx_seq_one_letter_code
_entity_poly.pdbx_strand_id
1 'polypeptide(L)'
;MRPLITTTLLTIAALTAGTGLALGDPAPPRAKAAAVCADFPNQAAAQQAANTIDADRDGLYCESLPCPCLKPGAPLPPSPTATPEPSVTPVPTSTPTAPATEEPTAAPEPQQPAGCSRPSRVQSISFSKTKYPNIKRHTERAIRQGWPAVLALNRPGADARRERLLEGRPTRQGHDRDEYPPAVGRGRGSGLTKGTAPVGWKASVAFVPSSENRSHGSTMGIKLRRFCDGTQFKYVFY
;
A
#
# COMPACT_ATOMS: atom_id res chain seq x y z
N MET A 1 76.02 -36.23 18.15
CA MET A 1 76.80 -35.78 19.31
C MET A 1 76.29 -34.40 19.72
N ARG A 2 75.76 -34.25 20.94
CA ARG A 2 75.37 -32.94 21.51
C ARG A 2 76.63 -32.16 21.89
N PRO A 3 76.57 -30.82 21.94
CA PRO A 3 76.48 -30.23 23.27
C PRO A 3 75.49 -29.06 23.38
N LEU A 4 74.89 -28.99 24.58
CA LEU A 4 74.14 -27.85 25.10
C LEU A 4 75.09 -26.66 25.31
N ILE A 5 74.63 -25.44 25.01
CA ILE A 5 75.12 -24.21 25.67
C ILE A 5 73.91 -23.37 26.11
N THR A 6 73.87 -23.24 27.43
CA THR A 6 73.11 -22.38 28.33
C THR A 6 73.24 -20.90 28.01
N THR A 7 72.16 -20.10 28.16
CA THR A 7 72.09 -18.64 28.51
C THR A 7 70.76 -18.07 27.98
N THR A 8 69.96 -17.20 28.61
CA THR A 8 69.91 -16.56 29.93
C THR A 8 68.45 -16.12 30.13
N LEU A 9 67.90 -16.29 31.33
CA LEU A 9 66.60 -15.75 31.73
C LEU A 9 66.68 -14.22 31.71
N LEU A 10 65.82 -13.55 30.95
CA LEU A 10 65.57 -12.11 31.10
C LEU A 10 64.09 -11.91 31.43
N THR A 11 63.80 -11.86 32.74
CA THR A 11 62.49 -11.49 33.26
C THR A 11 62.31 -9.98 33.14
N ILE A 12 61.58 -9.54 32.11
CA ILE A 12 61.10 -8.16 32.03
C ILE A 12 59.75 -8.11 32.75
N ALA A 13 59.77 -7.63 33.99
CA ALA A 13 58.56 -7.26 34.72
C ALA A 13 57.99 -5.98 34.12
N ALA A 14 57.02 -6.10 33.23
CA ALA A 14 56.25 -4.96 32.73
C ALA A 14 55.23 -4.54 33.80
N LEU A 15 55.59 -3.52 34.61
CA LEU A 15 54.64 -2.76 35.41
C LEU A 15 53.75 -1.94 34.45
N THR A 16 52.59 -2.48 34.09
CA THR A 16 51.53 -1.69 33.48
C THR A 16 50.76 -0.99 34.59
N ALA A 17 51.15 0.24 34.90
CA ALA A 17 50.31 1.18 35.65
C ALA A 17 49.09 1.50 34.78
N GLY A 18 47.98 0.82 35.04
CA GLY A 18 46.70 1.10 34.41
C GLY A 18 46.15 2.43 34.93
N THR A 19 46.44 3.52 34.22
CA THR A 19 45.64 4.73 34.27
C THR A 19 44.28 4.43 33.64
N GLY A 20 43.35 3.98 34.48
CA GLY A 20 41.94 3.84 34.13
C GLY A 20 41.32 5.21 33.87
N LEU A 21 41.45 5.71 32.63
CA LEU A 21 40.50 6.64 32.08
C LEU A 21 39.18 5.87 31.97
N ALA A 22 38.30 6.05 32.95
CA ALA A 22 36.91 5.67 32.85
C ALA A 22 36.28 6.51 31.73
N LEU A 23 36.46 6.06 30.49
CA LEU A 23 35.51 6.32 29.44
C LEU A 23 34.21 5.70 29.94
N GLY A 24 33.34 6.53 30.50
CA GLY A 24 31.98 6.14 30.75
C GLY A 24 31.45 5.60 29.43
N ASP A 25 31.18 4.29 29.41
CA ASP A 25 30.56 3.63 28.28
C ASP A 25 29.35 4.50 27.90
N PRO A 26 29.30 5.10 26.69
CA PRO A 26 28.06 5.69 26.24
C PRO A 26 27.07 4.54 26.22
N ALA A 27 26.11 4.57 27.15
CA ALA A 27 25.08 3.57 27.25
C ALA A 27 24.59 3.29 25.83
N PRO A 28 24.57 2.01 25.38
CA PRO A 28 24.23 1.69 24.01
C PRO A 28 22.92 2.40 23.68
N PRO A 29 22.80 3.05 22.51
CA PRO A 29 21.60 3.80 22.16
C PRO A 29 20.41 2.87 22.36
N ARG A 30 19.62 3.15 23.38
CA ARG A 30 18.42 2.36 23.66
C ARG A 30 17.48 2.63 22.50
N ALA A 31 17.37 1.67 21.60
CA ALA A 31 16.36 1.70 20.55
C ALA A 31 14.99 1.80 21.24
N LYS A 32 14.38 2.98 21.20
CA LYS A 32 12.98 3.14 21.54
C LYS A 32 12.22 2.33 20.49
N ALA A 33 11.34 1.43 20.93
CA ALA A 33 10.42 0.78 20.00
C ALA A 33 9.71 1.88 19.21
N ALA A 34 9.72 1.77 17.88
CA ALA A 34 9.03 2.74 17.03
C ALA A 34 7.55 2.71 17.42
N ALA A 35 6.99 3.89 17.71
CA ALA A 35 5.58 3.98 18.04
C ALA A 35 4.77 3.52 16.82
N VAL A 36 3.74 2.72 17.07
CA VAL A 36 2.79 2.27 16.05
C VAL A 36 1.46 2.95 16.28
N CYS A 37 0.59 2.94 15.29
CA CYS A 37 -0.70 3.64 15.39
C CYS A 37 -1.57 3.16 16.55
N ALA A 38 -1.42 1.92 17.00
CA ALA A 38 -2.12 1.39 18.16
C ALA A 38 -1.75 2.07 19.50
N ASP A 39 -0.63 2.80 19.54
CA ASP A 39 -0.18 3.51 20.74
C ASP A 39 -0.89 4.87 20.94
N PHE A 40 -1.73 5.28 19.98
CA PHE A 40 -2.39 6.58 19.99
C PHE A 40 -3.92 6.46 20.08
N PRO A 41 -4.58 7.31 20.88
CA PRO A 41 -6.03 7.26 21.05
C PRO A 41 -6.80 7.80 19.83
N ASN A 42 -6.17 8.66 19.01
CA ASN A 42 -6.77 9.26 17.82
C ASN A 42 -5.70 9.76 16.83
N GLN A 43 -6.15 10.12 15.63
CA GLN A 43 -5.25 10.55 14.55
C GLN A 43 -4.50 11.85 14.88
N ALA A 44 -5.15 12.82 15.54
CA ALA A 44 -4.49 14.07 15.95
C ALA A 44 -3.32 13.84 16.92
N ALA A 45 -3.47 12.93 17.89
CA ALA A 45 -2.40 12.58 18.82
C ALA A 45 -1.20 11.95 18.11
N ALA A 46 -1.45 11.08 17.12
CA ALA A 46 -0.39 10.49 16.30
C ALA A 46 0.32 11.54 15.42
N GLN A 47 -0.44 12.47 14.83
CA GLN A 47 0.10 13.57 14.02
C GLN A 47 0.93 14.57 14.84
N GLN A 48 0.51 14.88 16.07
CA GLN A 48 1.27 15.73 16.98
C GLN A 48 2.58 15.09 17.43
N ALA A 49 2.57 13.77 17.65
CA ALA A 49 3.76 13.04 18.08
C ALA A 49 4.78 12.81 16.96
N ALA A 50 4.32 12.70 15.70
CA ALA A 50 5.13 12.57 14.49
C ALA A 50 6.26 11.52 14.57
N ASN A 51 6.05 10.49 15.38
CA ASN A 51 7.01 9.42 15.69
C ASN A 51 6.51 8.04 15.26
N THR A 52 5.49 8.01 14.40
CA THR A 52 4.98 6.83 13.70
C THR A 52 5.39 6.87 12.23
N ILE A 53 5.33 5.74 11.54
CA ILE A 53 5.66 5.68 10.11
C ILE A 53 4.46 6.20 9.30
N ASP A 54 4.65 7.30 8.58
CA ASP A 54 3.78 7.75 7.50
C ASP A 54 3.98 6.82 6.29
N ALA A 55 2.99 5.96 6.06
CA ALA A 55 3.09 4.83 5.14
C ALA A 55 3.05 5.26 3.67
N ASP A 56 2.34 6.34 3.36
CA ASP A 56 2.11 6.88 2.02
C ASP A 56 2.84 8.21 1.76
N ARG A 57 3.50 8.76 2.80
CA ARG A 57 4.35 9.96 2.75
C ARG A 57 3.60 11.21 2.30
N ASP A 58 2.35 11.32 2.70
CA ASP A 58 1.49 12.46 2.38
C ASP A 58 1.45 13.51 3.52
N GLY A 59 2.09 13.22 4.65
CA GLY A 59 2.15 14.06 5.83
C GLY A 59 1.06 13.78 6.86
N LEU A 60 0.24 12.74 6.68
CA LEU A 60 -0.80 12.32 7.60
C LEU A 60 -0.47 10.98 8.28
N TYR A 61 -0.27 11.04 9.60
CA TYR A 61 0.07 9.86 10.38
C TYR A 61 -1.18 9.12 10.86
N CYS A 62 -1.13 7.79 10.80
CA CYS A 62 -2.12 6.89 11.41
C CYS A 62 -3.57 7.18 11.01
N GLU A 63 -3.80 7.27 9.70
CA GLU A 63 -5.08 7.68 9.13
C GLU A 63 -6.29 6.85 9.58
N SER A 64 -6.04 5.60 9.97
CA SER A 64 -7.02 4.64 10.45
C SER A 64 -7.56 4.91 11.86
N LEU A 65 -6.93 5.83 12.62
CA LEU A 65 -7.40 6.18 13.96
C LEU A 65 -8.62 7.11 13.92
N PRO A 66 -9.50 7.06 14.93
CA PRO A 66 -10.67 7.93 14.98
C PRO A 66 -10.28 9.40 14.82
N CYS A 67 -10.92 10.12 13.90
CA CYS A 67 -10.74 11.56 13.78
C CYS A 67 -11.49 12.28 14.90
N PRO A 68 -10.83 13.27 15.52
CA PRO A 68 -10.63 14.56 14.89
C PRO A 68 -9.25 14.69 14.23
N CYS A 69 -9.22 14.92 12.93
CA CYS A 69 -7.98 15.07 12.16
C CYS A 69 -7.46 16.53 12.24
N LEU A 70 -6.14 16.76 12.37
CA LEU A 70 -5.55 18.08 12.11
C LEU A 70 -5.30 18.20 10.59
N LYS A 71 -5.94 19.17 9.94
CA LYS A 71 -5.75 19.38 8.50
C LYS A 71 -4.40 20.05 8.22
N PRO A 72 -3.67 19.69 7.15
CA PRO A 72 -2.47 20.40 6.72
C PRO A 72 -2.78 21.89 6.49
N GLY A 73 -2.05 22.78 7.16
CA GLY A 73 -2.25 24.23 7.08
C GLY A 73 -3.28 24.83 8.05
N ALA A 74 -3.88 24.03 8.93
CA ALA A 74 -4.66 24.58 10.04
C ALA A 74 -3.72 25.31 11.04
N PRO A 75 -4.13 26.46 11.61
CA PRO A 75 -3.38 27.08 12.70
C PRO A 75 -3.22 26.06 13.82
N LEU A 76 -1.98 25.87 14.27
CA LEU A 76 -1.71 25.03 15.44
C LEU A 76 -2.55 25.56 16.61
N PRO A 77 -3.44 24.76 17.21
CA PRO A 77 -3.98 25.12 18.51
C PRO A 77 -2.80 25.23 19.49
N PRO A 78 -2.85 26.17 20.46
CA PRO A 78 -1.75 26.36 21.38
C PRO A 78 -1.40 25.03 22.07
N SER A 79 -0.12 24.69 22.08
CA SER A 79 0.40 23.50 22.76
C SER A 79 -0.17 23.44 24.17
N PRO A 80 -0.79 22.33 24.59
CA PRO A 80 -1.06 22.12 26.00
C PRO A 80 0.30 21.95 26.68
N THR A 81 0.67 22.95 27.48
CA THR A 81 1.75 22.86 28.45
C THR A 81 1.57 21.60 29.28
N ALA A 82 2.63 20.78 29.35
CA ALA A 82 2.72 19.65 30.25
C ALA A 82 2.30 20.06 31.68
N THR A 83 1.29 19.40 32.25
CA THR A 83 0.85 19.50 33.66
C THR A 83 0.13 18.18 34.01
N PRO A 84 0.28 17.65 35.24
CA PRO A 84 0.52 16.22 35.46
C PRO A 84 -0.75 15.36 35.51
N GLU A 85 -0.48 14.05 35.40
CA GLU A 85 -1.34 12.89 35.66
C GLU A 85 -2.46 13.15 36.70
N PRO A 86 -3.75 12.97 36.33
CA PRO A 86 -4.80 12.95 37.32
C PRO A 86 -4.82 11.57 37.98
N SER A 87 -4.49 11.55 39.26
CA SER A 87 -4.89 10.50 40.19
C SER A 87 -6.42 10.45 40.21
N VAL A 88 -7.01 9.40 39.64
CA VAL A 88 -8.45 9.13 39.73
C VAL A 88 -8.67 7.96 40.67
N THR A 89 -9.11 8.31 41.87
CA THR A 89 -9.70 7.44 42.90
C THR A 89 -10.86 6.62 42.31
N PRO A 90 -11.08 5.35 42.74
CA PRO A 90 -12.07 4.48 42.11
C PRO A 90 -13.49 4.91 42.46
N VAL A 91 -14.36 5.00 41.46
CA VAL A 91 -15.81 5.21 41.61
C VAL A 91 -16.50 3.89 41.23
N PRO A 92 -17.51 3.43 42.01
CA PRO A 92 -17.90 2.03 42.07
C PRO A 92 -18.62 1.53 40.82
N THR A 93 -18.37 0.25 40.56
CA THR A 93 -19.04 -0.66 39.64
C THR A 93 -20.56 -0.51 39.70
N SER A 94 -21.11 0.24 38.75
CA SER A 94 -22.44 0.00 38.25
C SER A 94 -22.29 -0.76 36.94
N THR A 95 -22.88 -1.95 36.90
CA THR A 95 -23.00 -2.78 35.71
C THR A 95 -24.16 -2.25 34.87
N PRO A 96 -23.92 -1.63 33.70
CA PRO A 96 -24.93 -1.57 32.66
C PRO A 96 -24.81 -2.83 31.80
N THR A 97 -25.88 -3.62 31.87
CA THR A 97 -26.37 -4.56 30.86
C THR A 97 -25.78 -4.34 29.46
N ALA A 98 -25.19 -5.40 28.91
CA ALA A 98 -24.67 -5.43 27.55
C ALA A 98 -25.73 -4.93 26.54
N PRO A 99 -25.44 -3.89 25.73
CA PRO A 99 -26.18 -3.71 24.50
C PRO A 99 -25.82 -4.87 23.56
N ALA A 100 -26.85 -5.37 22.89
CA ALA A 100 -26.79 -6.47 21.96
C ALA A 100 -25.63 -6.34 20.96
N THR A 101 -25.05 -7.48 20.59
CA THR A 101 -24.15 -7.65 19.46
C THR A 101 -24.77 -7.03 18.20
N GLU A 102 -24.45 -5.78 17.91
CA GLU A 102 -24.56 -5.27 16.56
C GLU A 102 -23.33 -5.76 15.80
N GLU A 103 -23.59 -6.70 14.91
CA GLU A 103 -22.69 -7.17 13.87
C GLU A 103 -22.02 -5.95 13.18
N PRO A 104 -20.68 -5.93 13.03
CA PRO A 104 -20.00 -4.79 12.44
C PRO A 104 -20.54 -4.56 11.04
N THR A 105 -21.23 -3.44 10.84
CA THR A 105 -21.71 -3.02 9.52
C THR A 105 -20.49 -2.83 8.63
N ALA A 106 -20.33 -3.73 7.67
CA ALA A 106 -19.28 -3.67 6.65
C ALA A 106 -19.22 -2.27 6.04
N ALA A 107 -18.00 -1.74 5.90
CA ALA A 107 -17.75 -0.56 5.08
C ALA A 107 -18.51 -0.67 3.75
N PRO A 108 -19.12 0.42 3.23
CA PRO A 108 -19.94 0.34 2.03
C PRO A 108 -19.13 -0.27 0.89
N GLU A 109 -19.49 -1.50 0.52
CA GLU A 109 -18.97 -2.19 -0.65
C GLU A 109 -19.11 -1.23 -1.84
N PRO A 110 -18.12 -1.10 -2.76
CA PRO A 110 -18.22 -0.18 -3.90
C PRO A 110 -19.51 -0.44 -4.68
N GLN A 111 -20.54 0.38 -4.43
CA GLN A 111 -21.89 0.06 -4.85
C GLN A 111 -21.99 0.23 -6.37
N GLN A 112 -22.55 -0.77 -7.03
CA GLN A 112 -22.81 -0.72 -8.47
C GLN A 112 -23.63 0.53 -8.80
N PRO A 113 -23.40 1.20 -9.95
CA PRO A 113 -24.22 2.33 -10.32
C PRO A 113 -25.70 1.90 -10.42
N ALA A 114 -26.58 2.55 -9.65
CA ALA A 114 -28.02 2.32 -9.73
C ALA A 114 -28.49 2.51 -11.18
N GLY A 115 -29.27 1.56 -11.71
CA GLY A 115 -29.76 1.61 -13.10
C GLY A 115 -28.73 1.24 -14.18
N CYS A 116 -27.62 0.59 -13.83
CA CYS A 116 -26.68 0.08 -14.82
C CYS A 116 -27.30 -1.04 -15.70
N SER A 117 -26.79 -1.17 -16.92
CA SER A 117 -27.21 -2.19 -17.89
C SER A 117 -26.43 -3.51 -17.72
N ARG A 118 -27.12 -4.65 -17.88
CA ARG A 118 -26.57 -6.01 -17.86
C ARG A 118 -26.78 -6.70 -19.22
N PRO A 119 -26.08 -6.27 -20.28
CA PRO A 119 -26.25 -6.90 -21.58
C PRO A 119 -25.74 -8.35 -21.53
N SER A 120 -26.47 -9.27 -22.17
CA SER A 120 -26.09 -10.68 -22.28
C SER A 120 -24.96 -10.94 -23.27
N ARG A 121 -24.71 -10.00 -24.20
CA ARG A 121 -23.66 -10.09 -25.22
C ARG A 121 -22.37 -9.43 -24.77
N VAL A 122 -21.24 -9.92 -25.28
CA VAL A 122 -19.93 -9.26 -25.13
C VAL A 122 -19.98 -7.86 -25.76
N GLN A 123 -19.66 -6.85 -24.97
CA GLN A 123 -19.64 -5.45 -25.39
C GLN A 123 -18.33 -5.09 -26.09
N SER A 124 -18.42 -4.51 -27.28
CA SER A 124 -17.25 -3.98 -27.99
C SER A 124 -16.93 -2.57 -27.50
N ILE A 125 -15.81 -2.41 -26.80
CA ILE A 125 -15.31 -1.12 -26.35
C ILE A 125 -14.26 -0.65 -27.35
N SER A 126 -14.67 0.25 -28.23
CA SER A 126 -13.83 0.67 -29.37
C SER A 126 -12.84 1.77 -29.00
N PHE A 127 -11.63 1.76 -29.53
CA PHE A 127 -10.59 2.78 -29.33
C PHE A 127 -9.93 3.12 -30.67
N SER A 128 -9.61 4.39 -30.89
CA SER A 128 -8.89 4.79 -32.12
C SER A 128 -7.47 4.24 -32.08
N LYS A 129 -7.07 3.49 -33.12
CA LYS A 129 -5.70 2.95 -33.22
C LYS A 129 -4.65 4.02 -33.43
N THR A 130 -5.02 5.14 -34.04
CA THR A 130 -4.14 6.28 -34.28
C THR A 130 -3.98 7.13 -33.03
N LYS A 131 -5.03 7.25 -32.20
CA LYS A 131 -4.96 7.96 -30.92
C LYS A 131 -4.27 7.14 -29.82
N TYR A 132 -4.42 5.82 -29.84
CA TYR A 132 -3.91 4.92 -28.79
C TYR A 132 -3.00 3.80 -29.35
N PRO A 133 -1.91 4.13 -30.08
CA PRO A 133 -1.07 3.13 -30.74
C PRO A 133 -0.27 2.26 -29.76
N ASN A 134 0.16 2.81 -28.62
CA ASN A 134 0.93 2.09 -27.62
C ASN A 134 0.03 1.14 -26.80
N ILE A 135 -1.18 1.58 -26.47
CA ILE A 135 -2.20 0.73 -25.83
C ILE A 135 -2.60 -0.44 -26.73
N LYS A 136 -2.84 -0.18 -28.04
CA LYS A 136 -3.11 -1.24 -29.02
C LYS A 136 -2.01 -2.28 -29.03
N ARG A 137 -0.76 -1.83 -29.17
CA ARG A 137 0.41 -2.73 -29.21
C ARG A 137 0.54 -3.56 -27.94
N HIS A 138 0.32 -2.95 -26.76
CA HIS A 138 0.36 -3.68 -25.50
C HIS A 138 -0.75 -4.73 -25.42
N THR A 139 -1.98 -4.35 -25.74
CA THR A 139 -3.16 -5.24 -25.74
C THR A 139 -2.94 -6.44 -26.66
N GLU A 140 -2.56 -6.20 -27.91
CA GLU A 140 -2.36 -7.27 -28.89
C GLU A 140 -1.23 -8.21 -28.49
N ARG A 141 -0.13 -7.68 -27.92
CA ARG A 141 0.97 -8.50 -27.41
C ARG A 141 0.52 -9.35 -26.21
N ALA A 142 -0.24 -8.78 -25.29
CA ALA A 142 -0.74 -9.51 -24.13
C ALA A 142 -1.66 -10.65 -24.57
N ILE A 143 -2.60 -10.40 -25.49
CA ILE A 143 -3.48 -11.46 -26.03
C ILE A 143 -2.66 -12.57 -26.69
N ARG A 144 -1.64 -12.24 -27.50
CA ARG A 144 -0.72 -13.23 -28.08
C ARG A 144 0.03 -14.05 -27.02
N GLN A 145 0.24 -13.50 -25.84
CA GLN A 145 0.91 -14.18 -24.71
C GLN A 145 -0.06 -15.03 -23.85
N GLY A 146 -1.33 -15.12 -24.24
CA GLY A 146 -2.35 -15.94 -23.58
C GLY A 146 -3.23 -15.18 -22.58
N TRP A 147 -3.21 -13.85 -22.57
CA TRP A 147 -4.18 -13.06 -21.82
C TRP A 147 -5.54 -13.07 -22.52
N PRO A 148 -6.66 -13.07 -21.78
CA PRO A 148 -7.99 -13.21 -22.35
C PRO A 148 -8.37 -11.97 -23.18
N ALA A 149 -8.94 -12.19 -24.37
CA ALA A 149 -9.47 -11.12 -25.21
C ALA A 149 -10.87 -10.63 -24.76
N VAL A 150 -11.62 -11.49 -24.07
CA VAL A 150 -12.90 -11.16 -23.45
C VAL A 150 -12.71 -11.03 -21.95
N LEU A 151 -13.05 -9.86 -21.44
CA LEU A 151 -12.89 -9.44 -20.06
C LEU A 151 -14.26 -9.36 -19.37
N ALA A 152 -14.25 -9.35 -18.04
CA ALA A 152 -15.44 -9.18 -17.23
C ALA A 152 -15.25 -7.95 -16.35
N LEU A 153 -16.22 -7.05 -16.41
CA LEU A 153 -16.21 -5.83 -15.60
C LEU A 153 -16.33 -6.22 -14.12
N ASN A 154 -15.38 -5.75 -13.32
CA ASN A 154 -15.29 -6.03 -11.90
C ASN A 154 -14.64 -4.81 -11.23
N ARG A 155 -15.45 -3.88 -10.72
CA ARG A 155 -14.94 -2.69 -10.04
C ARG A 155 -14.49 -2.94 -8.60
N PRO A 156 -15.22 -3.72 -7.77
CA PRO A 156 -14.79 -3.97 -6.40
C PRO A 156 -13.36 -4.50 -6.35
N GLY A 157 -12.52 -3.90 -5.50
CA GLY A 157 -11.12 -4.28 -5.32
C GLY A 157 -10.18 -3.98 -6.51
N ALA A 158 -10.56 -3.13 -7.46
CA ALA A 158 -9.70 -2.77 -8.59
C ALA A 158 -8.38 -2.12 -8.15
N ASP A 159 -8.42 -1.22 -7.17
CA ASP A 159 -7.22 -0.53 -6.69
C ASP A 159 -6.26 -1.50 -5.98
N ALA A 160 -6.78 -2.34 -5.07
CA ALA A 160 -6.00 -3.40 -4.44
C ALA A 160 -5.35 -4.36 -5.47
N ARG A 161 -6.05 -4.68 -6.57
CA ARG A 161 -5.47 -5.50 -7.66
C ARG A 161 -4.37 -4.77 -8.42
N ARG A 162 -4.45 -3.45 -8.56
CA ARG A 162 -3.42 -2.63 -9.20
C ARG A 162 -2.20 -2.51 -8.30
N GLU A 163 -2.39 -2.16 -7.05
CA GLU A 163 -1.32 -2.04 -6.05
C GLU A 163 -0.51 -3.33 -5.97
N ARG A 164 -1.19 -4.47 -5.75
CA ARG A 164 -0.55 -5.78 -5.70
C ARG A 164 0.18 -6.15 -6.99
N LEU A 165 -0.34 -5.77 -8.15
CA LEU A 165 0.32 -6.03 -9.44
C LEU A 165 1.60 -5.21 -9.61
N LEU A 166 1.59 -3.97 -9.11
CA LEU A 166 2.61 -2.96 -9.35
C LEU A 166 3.61 -2.82 -8.21
N GLU A 167 3.43 -3.58 -7.13
CA GLU A 167 4.36 -3.69 -6.00
C GLU A 167 5.77 -4.03 -6.50
N GLY A 168 6.76 -3.27 -6.01
CA GLY A 168 8.18 -3.43 -6.37
C GLY A 168 8.54 -3.10 -7.83
N ARG A 169 7.58 -2.73 -8.69
CA ARG A 169 7.88 -2.35 -10.08
C ARG A 169 8.32 -0.88 -10.15
N PRO A 170 9.45 -0.55 -10.77
CA PRO A 170 9.89 0.84 -10.90
C PRO A 170 8.89 1.66 -11.71
N THR A 171 8.77 2.93 -11.37
CA THR A 171 8.12 3.94 -12.21
C THR A 171 9.09 4.42 -13.28
N ARG A 172 8.58 5.09 -14.32
CA ARG A 172 9.41 5.69 -15.38
C ARG A 172 8.87 7.07 -15.71
N GLN A 173 9.74 8.08 -15.70
CA GLN A 173 9.33 9.45 -16.01
C GLN A 173 8.66 9.54 -17.39
N GLY A 174 7.55 10.30 -17.45
CA GLY A 174 6.74 10.48 -18.66
C GLY A 174 5.95 9.24 -19.12
N HIS A 175 6.00 8.14 -18.37
CA HIS A 175 5.31 6.91 -18.70
C HIS A 175 4.49 6.39 -17.50
N ASP A 176 3.32 5.88 -17.80
CA ASP A 176 2.52 5.12 -16.85
C ASP A 176 2.69 3.62 -17.11
N ARG A 177 2.44 2.81 -16.07
CA ARG A 177 2.44 1.34 -16.16
C ARG A 177 1.03 0.90 -16.57
N ASP A 178 0.81 0.75 -17.87
CA ASP A 178 -0.44 0.23 -18.41
C ASP A 178 -0.59 -1.26 -18.06
N GLU A 179 -1.84 -1.70 -17.90
CA GLU A 179 -2.20 -3.03 -17.42
C GLU A 179 -3.18 -3.70 -18.40
N TYR A 180 -2.85 -4.92 -18.85
CA TYR A 180 -3.78 -5.74 -19.63
C TYR A 180 -3.87 -7.18 -19.09
N PRO A 181 -5.04 -7.65 -18.62
CA PRO A 181 -6.29 -6.92 -18.49
C PRO A 181 -6.20 -5.73 -17.52
N PRO A 182 -6.99 -4.65 -17.73
CA PRO A 182 -7.08 -3.55 -16.77
C PRO A 182 -7.62 -4.03 -15.42
N ALA A 183 -7.36 -3.29 -14.35
CA ALA A 183 -7.76 -3.68 -12.99
C ALA A 183 -9.28 -3.90 -12.84
N VAL A 184 -10.08 -3.10 -13.56
CA VAL A 184 -11.54 -3.23 -13.64
C VAL A 184 -12.02 -4.35 -14.55
N GLY A 185 -11.12 -5.00 -15.30
CA GLY A 185 -11.43 -6.09 -16.23
C GLY A 185 -10.97 -7.46 -15.73
N ARG A 186 -10.58 -7.58 -14.44
CA ARG A 186 -10.04 -8.81 -13.85
C ARG A 186 -10.50 -9.09 -12.42
N GLY A 187 -10.20 -10.28 -11.89
CA GLY A 187 -10.31 -10.57 -10.45
C GLY A 187 -11.53 -11.34 -9.96
N ARG A 188 -12.18 -12.20 -10.75
CA ARG A 188 -13.22 -13.11 -10.24
C ARG A 188 -12.61 -14.47 -9.85
N GLY A 189 -12.95 -15.10 -8.72
CA GLY A 189 -12.50 -16.48 -8.37
C GLY A 189 -11.09 -16.61 -7.73
N SER A 190 -10.83 -17.78 -7.13
CA SER A 190 -9.56 -18.15 -6.48
C SER A 190 -8.57 -18.74 -7.50
N GLY A 191 -7.35 -18.19 -7.57
CA GLY A 191 -6.26 -18.79 -8.33
C GLY A 191 -6.08 -18.30 -9.77
N LEU A 192 -4.82 -18.38 -10.21
CA LEU A 192 -4.27 -17.75 -11.41
C LEU A 192 -3.86 -18.85 -12.39
N THR A 193 -4.72 -19.18 -13.34
CA THR A 193 -4.33 -20.04 -14.46
C THR A 193 -4.10 -19.15 -15.68
N LYS A 194 -2.88 -19.18 -16.23
CA LYS A 194 -2.56 -18.52 -17.50
C LYS A 194 -3.46 -19.14 -18.58
N GLY A 195 -4.35 -18.34 -19.18
CA GLY A 195 -5.31 -18.81 -20.18
C GLY A 195 -6.75 -18.99 -19.69
N THR A 196 -7.10 -18.60 -18.45
CA THR A 196 -8.50 -18.62 -17.96
C THR A 196 -9.14 -17.23 -17.96
N ALA A 197 -10.39 -17.13 -18.42
CA ALA A 197 -11.16 -15.89 -18.50
C ALA A 197 -11.37 -15.28 -17.10
N PRO A 198 -11.37 -13.95 -16.98
CA PRO A 198 -10.50 -13.24 -16.05
C PRO A 198 -10.69 -13.67 -14.59
N VAL A 199 -9.85 -14.60 -14.18
CA VAL A 199 -9.75 -15.05 -12.79
C VAL A 199 -8.40 -14.64 -12.19
N GLY A 200 -8.46 -13.97 -11.03
CA GLY A 200 -7.28 -13.48 -10.30
C GLY A 200 -6.80 -12.06 -10.63
N TRP A 201 -5.73 -11.64 -9.95
CA TRP A 201 -5.28 -10.25 -9.85
C TRP A 201 -4.16 -9.84 -10.81
N LYS A 202 -3.52 -10.79 -11.51
CA LYS A 202 -2.36 -10.51 -12.39
C LYS A 202 -2.77 -9.86 -13.72
N ALA A 203 -1.84 -9.13 -14.34
CA ALA A 203 -1.96 -8.60 -15.70
C ALA A 203 -0.58 -8.50 -16.38
N SER A 204 -0.57 -8.39 -17.71
CA SER A 204 0.57 -7.87 -18.46
C SER A 204 0.77 -6.40 -18.11
N VAL A 205 2.02 -5.99 -17.94
CA VAL A 205 2.39 -4.60 -17.65
C VAL A 205 3.34 -4.07 -18.71
N ALA A 206 3.09 -2.86 -19.20
CA ALA A 206 3.98 -2.17 -20.12
C ALA A 206 4.04 -0.67 -19.80
N PHE A 207 5.20 -0.04 -20.05
CA PHE A 207 5.30 1.41 -20.02
C PHE A 207 4.66 2.01 -21.26
N VAL A 208 3.74 2.96 -21.06
CA VAL A 208 3.02 3.70 -22.10
C VAL A 208 3.16 5.20 -21.79
N PRO A 209 3.31 6.09 -22.79
CA PRO A 209 3.34 7.53 -22.53
C PRO A 209 2.16 7.98 -21.68
N SER A 210 2.44 8.70 -20.58
CA SER A 210 1.42 9.00 -19.56
C SER A 210 0.18 9.70 -20.14
N SER A 211 0.36 10.62 -21.09
CA SER A 211 -0.76 11.30 -21.76
C SER A 211 -1.71 10.33 -22.47
N GLU A 212 -1.14 9.37 -23.23
CA GLU A 212 -1.93 8.35 -23.92
C GLU A 212 -2.63 7.42 -22.92
N ASN A 213 -1.90 6.94 -21.91
CA ASN A 213 -2.43 6.00 -20.91
C ASN A 213 -3.59 6.59 -20.10
N ARG A 214 -3.44 7.83 -19.62
CA ARG A 214 -4.49 8.54 -18.88
C ARG A 214 -5.70 8.83 -19.74
N SER A 215 -5.49 9.27 -20.99
CA SER A 215 -6.57 9.49 -21.95
C SER A 215 -7.33 8.20 -22.28
N HIS A 216 -6.62 7.09 -22.44
CA HIS A 216 -7.21 5.77 -22.64
C HIS A 216 -8.01 5.34 -21.42
N GLY A 217 -7.45 5.45 -20.21
CA GLY A 217 -8.13 5.11 -18.96
C GLY A 217 -9.43 5.89 -18.74
N SER A 218 -9.40 7.20 -18.94
CA SER A 218 -10.61 8.06 -18.85
C SER A 218 -11.67 7.65 -19.89
N THR A 219 -11.26 7.45 -21.14
CA THR A 219 -12.16 7.04 -22.23
C THR A 219 -12.80 5.67 -21.94
N MET A 220 -12.01 4.72 -21.46
CA MET A 220 -12.49 3.40 -21.06
C MET A 220 -13.51 3.53 -19.90
N GLY A 221 -13.20 4.30 -18.86
CA GLY A 221 -14.09 4.54 -17.72
C GLY A 221 -15.45 5.09 -18.15
N ILE A 222 -15.45 6.12 -19.03
CA ILE A 222 -16.68 6.71 -19.58
C ILE A 222 -17.50 5.66 -20.36
N LYS A 223 -16.85 4.81 -21.16
CA LYS A 223 -17.54 3.79 -21.94
C LYS A 223 -18.15 2.70 -21.06
N LEU A 224 -17.45 2.32 -19.99
CA LEU A 224 -17.87 1.26 -19.08
C LEU A 224 -18.89 1.70 -18.03
N ARG A 225 -19.00 3.00 -17.72
CA ARG A 225 -19.85 3.52 -16.62
C ARG A 225 -21.30 3.06 -16.66
N ARG A 226 -21.85 2.81 -17.86
CA ARG A 226 -23.25 2.38 -18.07
C ARG A 226 -23.50 0.91 -17.76
N PHE A 227 -22.44 0.11 -17.58
CA PHE A 227 -22.52 -1.34 -17.46
C PHE A 227 -22.29 -1.79 -16.02
N CYS A 228 -23.10 -2.73 -15.56
CA CYS A 228 -22.92 -3.36 -14.25
C CYS A 228 -21.68 -4.27 -14.24
N ASP A 229 -21.15 -4.56 -13.06
CA ASP A 229 -20.14 -5.62 -12.94
C ASP A 229 -20.72 -6.96 -13.39
N GLY A 230 -19.84 -7.84 -13.87
CA GLY A 230 -20.18 -9.06 -14.60
C GLY A 230 -20.35 -8.85 -16.10
N THR A 231 -20.57 -7.61 -16.57
CA THR A 231 -20.68 -7.35 -18.01
C THR A 231 -19.41 -7.78 -18.74
N GLN A 232 -19.57 -8.62 -19.75
CA GLN A 232 -18.46 -9.05 -20.59
C GLN A 232 -18.15 -7.99 -21.64
N PHE A 233 -16.87 -7.72 -21.87
CA PHE A 233 -16.42 -6.74 -22.87
C PHE A 233 -15.10 -7.13 -23.51
N LYS A 234 -14.81 -6.55 -24.68
CA LYS A 234 -13.54 -6.70 -25.40
C LYS A 234 -13.10 -5.37 -25.98
N TYR A 235 -11.80 -5.20 -26.19
CA TYR A 235 -11.26 -4.04 -26.89
C TYR A 235 -11.39 -4.23 -28.41
N VAL A 236 -11.76 -3.16 -29.11
CA VAL A 236 -11.77 -3.11 -30.57
C VAL A 236 -11.01 -1.87 -31.00
N PHE A 237 -10.00 -2.00 -31.85
CA PHE A 237 -9.24 -0.85 -32.36
C PHE A 237 -9.68 -0.53 -33.78
N TYR A 238 -10.15 0.71 -34.02
CA TYR A 238 -10.59 1.19 -35.34
C TYR A 238 -9.54 2.11 -35.98
#